data_AF-A0A7X7J5F7-F1
#
_entry.id   AF-A0A7X7J5F7-F1
#
_cell.length_a   1.000
_cell.length_b   1.000
_cell.length_c   1.000
_cell.angle_alpha   90.00
_cell.angle_beta   90.00
_cell.angle_gamma   90.00
#
_symmetry.space_group_name_H-M   'P 1'
#
loop_
_entity.id
_entity.type
_entity.pdbx_description
1 polymer ?
#
loop_
_entity_poly.entity_id
_entity_poly.type
_entity_poly.pdbx_seq_one_letter_code
_entity_poly.pdbx_strand_id
1 'polypeptide(L)'
;RYEGDVKTPTDKWMVLPQCRINNSSSPVFLQWNAISCFQDDPSAYPLESYEVLISDKTSTMADFTKVHYVESEKCFNPNESYIPYNRSVDISAYKGKDVFIAFRLTTSGTGSRGMFALDNIKVFGDATIITNNINETYDEKTVKVFPNPANDFVSVSSENNINKIEVFNLLGERIYVSEPQQTNFNIYTSDYTNGLYLIKIKTDKGETLKKINIIK
;
A
#
# COMPACT_ATOMS: atom_id res chain seq x y z
N ARG A 1 -42.33 -1.38 -14.92
CA ARG A 1 -41.54 -1.78 -16.10
C ARG A 1 -40.28 -0.93 -16.08
N TYR A 2 -39.17 -1.48 -15.60
CA TYR A 2 -37.87 -0.81 -15.73
C TYR A 2 -37.36 -1.10 -17.13
N GLU A 3 -37.16 -0.04 -17.90
CA GLU A 3 -36.63 -0.10 -19.25
C GLU A 3 -35.13 -0.37 -19.20
N GLY A 4 -34.71 -1.45 -19.87
CA GLY A 4 -33.39 -1.62 -20.47
C GLY A 4 -32.17 -1.34 -19.60
N ASP A 5 -31.89 -2.22 -18.63
CA ASP A 5 -30.59 -2.23 -17.96
C ASP A 5 -29.47 -2.51 -18.99
N VAL A 6 -28.61 -1.53 -19.21
CA VAL A 6 -27.39 -1.69 -19.99
C VAL A 6 -26.51 -2.71 -19.25
N LYS A 7 -26.25 -3.85 -19.91
CA LYS A 7 -25.36 -4.92 -19.45
C LYS A 7 -23.91 -4.47 -19.52
N THR A 8 -23.49 -3.51 -18.70
CA THR A 8 -22.08 -3.14 -18.63
C THR A 8 -21.40 -4.10 -17.66
N PRO A 9 -20.38 -4.87 -18.10
CA PRO A 9 -19.54 -5.61 -17.18
C PRO A 9 -18.97 -4.68 -16.11
N THR A 10 -18.76 -5.22 -14.91
CA THR A 10 -18.03 -4.49 -13.88
C THR A 10 -16.65 -4.12 -14.42
N ASP A 11 -16.14 -2.95 -14.02
CA ASP A 11 -14.80 -2.48 -14.41
C ASP A 11 -14.07 -1.92 -13.19
N LYS A 12 -13.86 -2.78 -12.18
CA LYS A 12 -13.20 -2.41 -10.92
C LYS A 12 -11.80 -3.00 -10.87
N TRP A 13 -10.83 -2.13 -10.58
CA TRP A 13 -9.42 -2.48 -10.61
C TRP A 13 -8.78 -2.37 -9.23
N MET A 14 -7.92 -3.33 -8.91
CA MET A 14 -6.96 -3.25 -7.82
C MET A 14 -5.56 -3.42 -8.42
N VAL A 15 -4.75 -2.38 -8.36
CA VAL A 15 -3.36 -2.39 -8.83
C VAL A 15 -2.43 -2.53 -7.61
N LEU A 16 -1.56 -3.53 -7.64
CA LEU A 16 -0.58 -3.78 -6.58
C LEU A 16 0.58 -2.76 -6.68
N PRO A 17 1.37 -2.58 -5.59
CA PRO A 17 2.64 -1.87 -5.67
C PRO A 17 3.53 -2.42 -6.78
N GLN A 18 4.32 -1.55 -7.39
CA GLN A 18 5.28 -1.95 -8.42
C GLN A 18 6.28 -2.94 -7.83
N CYS A 19 6.66 -3.94 -8.61
CA CYS A 19 7.71 -4.88 -8.23
C CYS A 19 8.62 -5.19 -9.39
N ARG A 20 9.87 -5.55 -9.09
CA ARG A 20 10.81 -6.12 -10.04
C ARG A 20 10.69 -7.63 -10.01
N ILE A 21 10.52 -8.25 -11.18
CA ILE A 21 10.70 -9.70 -11.33
C ILE A 21 12.17 -9.93 -11.65
N ASN A 22 12.93 -10.51 -10.70
CA ASN A 22 14.38 -10.60 -10.85
C ASN A 22 14.77 -11.63 -11.91
N ASN A 23 15.92 -11.40 -12.57
CA ASN A 23 16.40 -12.25 -13.65
C ASN A 23 17.09 -13.51 -13.11
N SER A 24 16.33 -14.35 -12.41
CA SER A 24 16.80 -15.62 -11.84
C SER A 24 16.47 -16.82 -12.74
N SER A 25 17.17 -17.94 -12.51
CA SER A 25 16.90 -19.20 -13.21
C SER A 25 15.57 -19.83 -12.79
N SER A 26 15.16 -19.67 -11.53
CA SER A 26 13.92 -20.24 -10.99
C SER A 26 12.66 -19.60 -11.59
N PRO A 27 11.58 -20.36 -11.83
CA PRO A 27 10.31 -19.78 -12.27
C PRO A 27 9.71 -18.86 -11.20
N VAL A 28 8.92 -17.88 -11.65
CA VAL A 28 8.23 -16.92 -10.78
C VAL A 28 6.73 -16.99 -11.03
N PHE A 29 5.96 -17.15 -9.97
CA PHE A 29 4.50 -17.28 -10.01
C PHE A 29 3.83 -16.19 -9.19
N LEU A 30 2.73 -15.63 -9.68
CA LEU A 30 1.78 -14.93 -8.83
C LEU A 30 0.79 -15.95 -8.27
N GLN A 31 0.60 -15.97 -6.96
CA GLN A 31 -0.35 -16.81 -6.25
C GLN A 31 -1.30 -15.96 -5.41
N TRP A 32 -2.55 -16.39 -5.31
CA TRP A 32 -3.55 -15.73 -4.49
C TRP A 32 -4.69 -16.68 -4.14
N ASN A 33 -5.47 -16.27 -3.15
CA ASN A 33 -6.77 -16.83 -2.86
C ASN A 33 -7.88 -15.95 -3.40
N ALA A 34 -8.92 -16.56 -3.96
CA ALA A 34 -10.09 -15.86 -4.47
C ALA A 34 -11.38 -16.61 -4.13
N ILE A 35 -12.44 -15.86 -3.90
CA ILE A 35 -13.79 -16.40 -3.66
C ILE A 35 -14.86 -15.38 -4.07
N SER A 36 -15.96 -15.91 -4.61
CA SER A 36 -17.22 -15.21 -4.82
C SER A 36 -18.12 -15.42 -3.58
N CYS A 37 -18.50 -14.35 -2.89
CA CYS A 37 -19.22 -14.43 -1.61
C CYS A 37 -20.64 -13.84 -1.72
N PHE A 38 -21.52 -14.27 -0.80
CA PHE A 38 -22.84 -13.69 -0.58
C PHE A 38 -23.82 -13.76 -1.77
N GLN A 39 -23.72 -14.79 -2.59
CA GLN A 39 -24.78 -15.09 -3.55
C GLN A 39 -25.89 -15.88 -2.84
N ASP A 40 -27.07 -15.26 -2.65
CA ASP A 40 -28.23 -15.91 -2.03
C ASP A 40 -28.67 -17.19 -2.78
N ASP A 41 -28.46 -17.20 -4.10
CA ASP A 41 -28.67 -18.35 -4.97
C ASP A 41 -27.66 -18.33 -6.15
N PRO A 42 -26.57 -19.12 -6.11
CA PRO A 42 -25.58 -19.18 -7.18
C PRO A 42 -26.12 -19.79 -8.48
N SER A 43 -27.30 -20.42 -8.48
CA SER A 43 -27.97 -20.89 -9.69
C SER A 43 -28.78 -19.79 -10.38
N ALA A 44 -29.16 -18.73 -9.63
CA ALA A 44 -29.94 -17.61 -10.14
C ALA A 44 -29.08 -16.38 -10.50
N TYR A 45 -27.85 -16.28 -9.98
CA TYR A 45 -26.98 -15.11 -10.19
C TYR A 45 -25.55 -15.52 -10.58
N PRO A 46 -24.91 -14.76 -11.49
CA PRO A 46 -23.56 -15.08 -11.95
C PRO A 46 -22.53 -14.85 -10.85
N LEU A 47 -21.66 -15.84 -10.63
CA LEU A 47 -20.50 -15.69 -9.75
C LEU A 47 -19.49 -14.72 -10.35
N GLU A 48 -18.62 -14.15 -9.50
CA GLU A 48 -17.69 -13.12 -9.96
C GLU A 48 -16.63 -13.64 -10.93
N SER A 49 -16.44 -12.91 -12.04
CA SER A 49 -15.38 -13.18 -13.02
C SER A 49 -14.35 -12.07 -12.98
N TYR A 50 -13.07 -12.41 -13.12
CA TYR A 50 -11.99 -11.43 -13.04
C TYR A 50 -10.79 -11.81 -13.90
N GLU A 51 -9.98 -10.80 -14.20
CA GLU A 51 -8.75 -10.90 -14.97
C GLU A 51 -7.56 -10.54 -14.08
N VAL A 52 -6.43 -11.22 -14.30
CA VAL A 52 -5.12 -10.76 -13.84
C VAL A 52 -4.41 -10.13 -15.03
N LEU A 53 -3.92 -8.92 -14.85
CA LEU A 53 -3.22 -8.17 -15.88
C LEU A 53 -1.85 -7.70 -15.38
N ILE A 54 -0.91 -7.56 -16.29
CA ILE A 54 0.44 -7.06 -16.01
C ILE A 54 0.79 -5.95 -16.99
N SER A 55 1.42 -4.89 -16.49
CA SER A 55 2.06 -3.84 -17.28
C SER A 55 3.54 -3.80 -16.93
N ASP A 56 4.41 -3.82 -17.95
CA ASP A 56 5.86 -3.58 -17.82
C ASP A 56 6.26 -2.16 -18.23
N LYS A 57 5.26 -1.25 -18.30
CA LYS A 57 5.44 0.16 -18.69
C LYS A 57 4.97 1.07 -17.56
N THR A 58 3.70 1.48 -17.58
CA THR A 58 3.12 2.41 -16.60
C THR A 58 1.97 1.76 -15.83
N SER A 59 1.51 2.41 -14.77
CA SER A 59 0.31 2.01 -14.02
C SER A 59 -1.00 2.47 -14.68
N THR A 60 -0.95 2.98 -15.92
CA THR A 60 -2.14 3.42 -16.66
C THR A 60 -2.89 2.20 -17.20
N MET A 61 -4.21 2.19 -17.09
CA MET A 61 -5.06 1.06 -17.51
C MET A 61 -4.79 0.56 -18.94
N ALA A 62 -4.44 1.45 -19.88
CA ALA A 62 -4.17 1.12 -21.27
C ALA A 62 -2.90 0.27 -21.50
N ASP A 63 -1.96 0.26 -20.56
CA ASP A 63 -0.71 -0.51 -20.68
C ASP A 63 -0.82 -1.93 -20.14
N PHE A 64 -1.89 -2.24 -19.40
CA PHE A 64 -2.10 -3.56 -18.83
C PHE A 64 -2.50 -4.58 -19.90
N THR A 65 -1.77 -5.70 -19.92
CA THR A 65 -2.07 -6.85 -20.76
C THR A 65 -2.58 -7.99 -19.90
N LYS A 66 -3.67 -8.63 -20.32
CA LYS A 66 -4.24 -9.78 -19.62
C LYS A 66 -3.30 -10.98 -19.68
N VAL A 67 -3.00 -11.55 -18.52
CA VAL A 67 -2.18 -12.77 -18.37
C VAL A 67 -2.97 -13.96 -17.84
N HIS A 68 -4.10 -13.72 -17.18
CA HIS A 68 -4.97 -14.78 -16.68
C HIS A 68 -6.43 -14.30 -16.65
N TYR A 69 -7.36 -15.23 -16.84
CA TYR A 69 -8.79 -14.98 -16.71
C TYR A 69 -9.43 -16.09 -15.90
N VAL A 70 -10.27 -15.72 -14.95
CA VAL A 70 -11.12 -16.64 -14.20
C VAL A 70 -12.57 -16.30 -14.52
N GLU A 71 -13.21 -17.20 -15.25
CA GLU A 71 -14.64 -17.17 -15.50
C GLU A 71 -15.37 -17.83 -14.33
N SER A 72 -16.34 -17.11 -13.74
CA SER A 72 -17.20 -17.60 -12.66
C SER A 72 -16.42 -18.24 -11.51
N GLU A 73 -15.75 -17.38 -10.72
CA GLU A 73 -15.05 -17.80 -9.49
C GLU A 73 -16.01 -18.53 -8.56
N LYS A 74 -15.48 -19.44 -7.76
CA LYS A 74 -16.29 -20.31 -6.93
C LYS A 74 -16.81 -19.59 -5.69
N CYS A 75 -17.98 -20.01 -5.22
CA CYS A 75 -18.56 -19.53 -3.98
C CYS A 75 -18.28 -20.46 -2.80
N PHE A 76 -18.50 -19.95 -1.58
CA PHE A 76 -18.41 -20.76 -0.37
C PHE A 76 -19.40 -21.92 -0.42
N ASN A 77 -18.91 -23.15 -0.31
CA ASN A 77 -19.72 -24.35 -0.14
C ASN A 77 -19.45 -24.93 1.26
N PRO A 78 -20.43 -24.91 2.18
CA PRO A 78 -20.24 -25.41 3.55
C PRO A 78 -19.99 -26.93 3.61
N ASN A 79 -20.25 -27.65 2.52
CA ASN A 79 -20.05 -29.11 2.42
C ASN A 79 -18.72 -29.49 1.74
N GLU A 80 -17.91 -28.51 1.31
CA GLU A 80 -16.55 -28.74 0.80
C GLU A 80 -15.53 -28.36 1.88
N SER A 81 -14.40 -29.08 1.93
CA SER A 81 -13.28 -28.69 2.80
C SER A 81 -12.83 -27.26 2.50
N TYR A 82 -12.78 -26.44 3.55
CA TYR A 82 -12.46 -25.03 3.50
C TYR A 82 -11.04 -24.80 2.98
N ILE A 83 -10.91 -24.56 1.67
CA ILE A 83 -9.66 -24.11 1.07
C ILE A 83 -10.06 -23.01 0.09
N PRO A 84 -9.86 -21.71 0.41
CA PRO A 84 -10.04 -20.69 -0.61
C PRO A 84 -9.19 -21.08 -1.81
N TYR A 85 -9.77 -20.99 -3.01
CA TYR A 85 -9.16 -21.67 -4.14
C TYR A 85 -7.83 -21.00 -4.46
N ASN A 86 -6.74 -21.76 -4.25
CA ASN A 86 -5.40 -21.31 -4.60
C ASN A 86 -5.35 -21.14 -6.12
N ARG A 87 -5.08 -19.92 -6.53
CA ARG A 87 -4.87 -19.54 -7.92
C ARG A 87 -3.39 -19.28 -8.11
N SER A 88 -2.90 -19.59 -9.31
CA SER A 88 -1.52 -19.38 -9.68
C SER A 88 -1.42 -19.05 -11.15
N VAL A 89 -0.60 -18.08 -11.50
CA VAL A 89 -0.22 -17.80 -12.90
C VAL A 89 1.30 -17.65 -12.98
N ASP A 90 1.90 -18.29 -13.97
CA ASP A 90 3.33 -18.12 -14.28
C ASP A 90 3.54 -16.73 -14.88
N ILE A 91 4.42 -15.95 -14.25
CA ILE A 91 4.79 -14.60 -14.66
C ILE A 91 6.28 -14.51 -15.04
N SER A 92 6.93 -15.65 -15.29
CA SER A 92 8.36 -15.74 -15.63
C SER A 92 8.71 -14.99 -16.91
N ALA A 93 7.74 -14.73 -17.80
CA ALA A 93 7.93 -13.91 -19.00
C ALA A 93 8.34 -12.45 -18.69
N TYR A 94 8.13 -12.00 -17.46
CA TYR A 94 8.45 -10.64 -17.01
C TYR A 94 9.79 -10.53 -16.27
N LYS A 95 10.58 -11.61 -16.20
CA LYS A 95 11.92 -11.59 -15.59
C LYS A 95 12.80 -10.49 -16.19
N GLY A 96 13.51 -9.80 -15.31
CA GLY A 96 14.35 -8.64 -15.64
C GLY A 96 13.60 -7.32 -15.77
N LYS A 97 12.27 -7.31 -15.62
CA LYS A 97 11.43 -6.12 -15.78
C LYS A 97 10.84 -5.66 -14.45
N ASP A 98 10.57 -4.36 -14.39
CA ASP A 98 9.75 -3.76 -13.36
C ASP A 98 8.30 -3.77 -13.86
N VAL A 99 7.37 -4.26 -13.04
CA VAL A 99 5.99 -4.50 -13.44
C VAL A 99 4.99 -3.98 -12.43
N PHE A 100 3.81 -3.64 -12.93
CA PHE A 100 2.59 -3.49 -12.17
C PHE A 100 1.71 -4.71 -12.41
N ILE A 101 1.10 -5.22 -11.35
CA ILE A 101 0.16 -6.34 -11.40
C ILE A 101 -1.21 -5.81 -10.98
N ALA A 102 -2.26 -6.17 -11.72
CA ALA A 102 -3.62 -5.76 -11.44
C ALA A 102 -4.59 -6.93 -11.44
N PHE A 103 -5.58 -6.84 -10.56
CA PHE A 103 -6.80 -7.63 -10.62
C PHE A 103 -7.93 -6.74 -11.12
N ARG A 104 -8.66 -7.20 -12.13
CA ARG A 104 -9.81 -6.50 -12.70
C ARG A 104 -11.05 -7.36 -12.59
N LEU A 105 -12.04 -6.92 -11.84
CA LEU A 105 -13.34 -7.58 -11.79
C LEU A 105 -14.14 -7.25 -13.06
N THR A 106 -14.60 -8.28 -13.77
CA THR A 106 -15.26 -8.19 -15.09
C THR A 106 -16.65 -8.84 -15.14
N THR A 107 -17.21 -9.23 -14.00
CA THR A 107 -18.55 -9.85 -13.90
C THR A 107 -19.59 -9.04 -14.66
N SER A 108 -20.34 -9.69 -15.55
CA SER A 108 -21.43 -9.08 -16.31
C SER A 108 -22.78 -9.65 -15.86
N GLY A 109 -23.71 -8.77 -15.46
CA GLY A 109 -25.03 -9.18 -14.97
C GLY A 109 -25.73 -8.08 -14.16
N THR A 110 -27.07 -8.11 -14.12
CA THR A 110 -27.92 -7.10 -13.48
C THR A 110 -28.30 -7.44 -12.04
N GLY A 111 -27.78 -8.55 -11.49
CA GLY A 111 -28.19 -9.10 -10.19
C GLY A 111 -27.08 -9.24 -9.15
N SER A 112 -26.00 -8.43 -9.24
CA SER A 112 -24.85 -8.53 -8.34
C SER A 112 -25.15 -8.00 -6.93
N ARG A 113 -25.66 -8.88 -6.06
CA ARG A 113 -25.68 -8.72 -4.60
C ARG A 113 -24.57 -9.52 -3.90
N GLY A 114 -23.46 -9.79 -4.60
CA GLY A 114 -22.31 -10.54 -4.08
C GLY A 114 -21.12 -9.66 -3.67
N MET A 115 -20.08 -10.31 -3.16
CA MET A 115 -18.79 -9.72 -2.80
C MET A 115 -17.67 -10.58 -3.38
N PHE A 116 -16.75 -9.98 -4.13
CA PHE A 116 -15.50 -10.64 -4.51
C PHE A 116 -14.44 -10.39 -3.45
N ALA A 117 -13.83 -11.46 -2.92
CA ALA A 117 -12.75 -11.37 -1.96
C ALA A 117 -11.46 -11.99 -2.53
N LEU A 118 -10.35 -11.29 -2.27
CA LEU A 118 -8.99 -11.73 -2.56
C LEU A 118 -8.20 -11.73 -1.26
N ASP A 119 -7.36 -12.74 -1.07
CA ASP A 119 -6.46 -12.83 0.08
C ASP A 119 -5.15 -13.55 -0.29
N ASN A 120 -4.15 -13.51 0.58
CA ASN A 120 -2.85 -14.19 0.44
C ASN A 120 -2.16 -13.97 -0.92
N ILE A 121 -2.28 -12.76 -1.46
CA ILE A 121 -1.65 -12.39 -2.72
C ILE A 121 -0.13 -12.36 -2.51
N LYS A 122 0.60 -13.19 -3.26
CA LYS A 122 2.04 -13.37 -3.12
C LYS A 122 2.70 -13.63 -4.47
N VAL A 123 3.85 -13.02 -4.70
CA VAL A 123 4.78 -13.46 -5.75
C VAL A 123 5.69 -14.54 -5.15
N PHE A 124 5.60 -15.75 -5.66
CA PHE A 124 6.46 -16.87 -5.31
C PHE A 124 7.59 -17.00 -6.32
N GLY A 125 8.83 -16.79 -5.86
CA GLY A 125 10.02 -16.73 -6.71
C GLY A 125 10.86 -15.50 -6.36
N ASP A 126 11.82 -15.19 -7.22
CA ASP A 126 12.72 -14.06 -7.02
C ASP A 126 12.09 -12.76 -7.55
N ALA A 127 11.56 -11.95 -6.64
CA ALA A 127 10.97 -10.65 -6.94
C ALA A 127 11.20 -9.68 -5.77
N THR A 128 11.23 -8.38 -6.07
CA THR A 128 11.47 -7.33 -5.09
C THR A 128 10.43 -6.23 -5.24
N ILE A 129 9.79 -5.81 -4.15
CA ILE A 129 8.88 -4.66 -4.19
C ILE A 129 9.69 -3.38 -4.41
N ILE A 130 9.23 -2.54 -5.32
CA ILE A 130 9.84 -1.23 -5.60
C ILE A 130 9.11 -0.19 -4.75
N THR A 131 9.81 0.35 -3.74
CA THR A 131 9.27 1.30 -2.77
C THR A 131 9.66 2.75 -3.06
N ASN A 132 9.86 3.11 -4.34
CA ASN A 132 10.41 4.41 -4.76
C ASN A 132 9.62 5.65 -4.26
N ASN A 133 8.42 5.48 -3.68
CA ASN A 133 7.58 6.57 -3.17
C ASN A 133 7.10 6.38 -1.71
N ILE A 134 7.64 5.40 -1.00
CA ILE A 134 7.54 5.37 0.46
C ILE A 134 8.90 5.88 0.89
N ASN A 135 9.00 7.16 1.28
CA ASN A 135 10.13 7.56 2.12
C ASN A 135 10.13 6.53 3.24
N GLU A 136 11.15 5.68 3.31
CA GLU A 136 11.34 4.80 4.45
C GLU A 136 11.20 5.71 5.66
N THR A 137 10.13 5.54 6.44
CA THR A 137 10.02 6.22 7.72
C THR A 137 11.21 5.68 8.48
N TYR A 138 12.27 6.48 8.50
CA TYR A 138 13.54 6.10 9.07
C TYR A 138 13.24 5.61 10.48
N ASP A 139 13.69 4.38 10.79
CA ASP A 139 13.22 3.58 11.92
C ASP A 139 13.02 4.49 13.14
N GLU A 140 11.78 4.61 13.61
CA GLU A 140 11.40 5.53 14.67
C GLU A 140 12.26 5.37 15.93
N LYS A 141 12.96 4.24 16.09
CA LYS A 141 13.87 3.92 17.19
C LYS A 141 15.22 4.64 17.15
N THR A 142 15.65 5.14 15.99
CA THR A 142 16.98 5.74 15.80
C THR A 142 17.03 7.23 16.11
N VAL A 143 15.87 7.92 16.08
CA VAL A 143 15.73 9.34 16.44
C VAL A 143 14.85 9.48 17.68
N LYS A 144 15.46 9.98 18.77
CA LYS A 144 14.83 10.23 20.07
C LYS A 144 14.52 11.71 20.21
N VAL A 145 13.32 12.03 20.71
CA VAL A 145 12.88 13.40 20.96
C VAL A 145 12.34 13.48 22.39
N PHE A 146 12.97 14.30 23.23
CA PHE A 146 12.68 14.36 24.67
C PHE A 146 13.09 15.71 25.29
N PRO A 147 12.54 16.11 26.45
CA PRO A 147 11.40 15.49 27.11
C PRO A 147 10.11 15.70 26.30
N ASN A 148 9.14 14.82 26.50
CA ASN A 148 7.77 15.03 26.05
C ASN A 148 6.83 14.54 27.17
N PRO A 149 6.07 15.43 27.84
CA PRO A 149 5.93 16.86 27.55
C PRO A 149 7.20 17.70 27.78
N ALA A 150 7.38 18.76 27.00
CA ALA A 150 8.49 19.70 27.11
C ALA A 150 8.03 21.04 27.73
N ASN A 151 8.88 21.64 28.57
CA ASN A 151 8.64 22.98 29.11
C ASN A 151 9.57 24.00 28.46
N ASP A 152 10.89 23.87 28.67
CA ASP A 152 11.87 24.87 28.22
C ASP A 152 12.52 24.57 26.87
N PHE A 153 12.78 23.29 26.61
CA PHE A 153 13.42 22.82 25.39
C PHE A 153 13.00 21.40 25.05
N VAL A 154 13.28 21.02 23.81
CA VAL A 154 13.17 19.67 23.27
C VAL A 154 14.52 19.30 22.68
N SER A 155 15.14 18.24 23.18
CA SER A 155 16.32 17.60 22.60
C SER A 155 15.92 16.60 21.52
N VAL A 156 16.55 16.71 20.36
CA VAL A 156 16.50 15.74 19.27
C VAL A 156 17.87 15.04 19.21
N SER A 157 17.88 13.72 19.35
CA SER A 157 19.08 12.88 19.33
C SER A 157 18.94 11.80 18.27
N SER A 158 20.00 11.55 17.51
CA SER A 158 20.02 10.62 16.37
C SER A 158 21.37 9.92 16.30
N GLU A 159 21.38 8.66 15.85
CA GLU A 159 22.63 7.94 15.53
C GLU A 159 23.32 8.48 14.26
N ASN A 160 22.55 9.14 13.38
CA ASN A 160 23.03 9.73 12.12
C ASN A 160 22.95 11.26 12.15
N ASN A 161 23.72 11.93 11.30
CA ASN A 161 23.74 13.38 11.21
C ASN A 161 22.34 13.94 10.97
N ILE A 162 21.93 14.94 11.74
CA ILE A 162 20.67 15.64 11.54
C ILE A 162 20.92 16.80 10.58
N ASN A 163 20.42 16.64 9.37
CA ASN A 163 20.59 17.61 8.29
C ASN A 163 19.61 18.78 8.39
N LYS A 164 18.38 18.50 8.85
CA LYS A 164 17.33 19.52 8.96
C LYS A 164 16.30 19.15 10.03
N ILE A 165 15.81 20.15 10.74
CA ILE A 165 14.70 20.07 11.69
C ILE A 165 13.68 21.14 11.30
N GLU A 166 12.41 20.78 11.24
CA GLU A 166 11.29 21.71 11.02
C GLU A 166 10.20 21.44 12.06
N VAL A 167 9.67 22.49 12.71
CA VAL A 167 8.57 22.38 13.67
C VAL A 167 7.32 23.02 13.10
N PHE A 168 6.20 22.32 13.23
CA PHE A 168 4.89 22.74 12.75
C PHE A 168 3.87 22.75 13.89
N ASN A 169 2.96 23.73 13.85
CA ASN A 169 1.76 23.72 14.67
C ASN A 169 0.68 22.78 14.05
N LEU A 170 -0.46 22.60 14.72
CA LEU A 170 -1.54 21.72 14.23
C LEU A 170 -2.26 22.23 12.98
N LEU A 171 -2.11 23.52 12.65
CA LEU A 171 -2.63 24.10 11.40
C LEU A 171 -1.68 23.85 10.22
N GLY A 172 -0.52 23.22 10.46
CA GLY A 172 0.49 22.95 9.45
C GLY A 172 1.41 24.15 9.17
N GLU A 173 1.32 25.24 9.93
CA GLU A 173 2.28 26.33 9.79
C GLU A 173 3.62 25.93 10.38
N ARG A 174 4.69 26.18 9.61
CA ARG A 174 6.06 25.99 10.06
C ARG A 174 6.49 27.14 10.94
N ILE A 175 6.67 26.89 12.23
CA ILE A 175 7.05 27.89 13.22
C ILE A 175 8.57 27.92 13.49
N TYR A 176 9.30 26.89 13.04
CA TYR A 176 10.74 26.80 13.23
C TYR A 176 11.42 25.96 12.15
N VAL A 177 12.66 26.31 11.81
CA VAL A 177 13.54 25.54 10.95
C VAL A 177 15.01 25.69 11.39
N SER A 178 15.77 24.60 11.33
CA SER A 178 17.21 24.59 11.60
C SER A 178 17.90 23.53 10.73
N GLU A 179 19.17 23.75 10.41
CA GLU A 179 20.04 22.82 9.67
C GLU A 179 21.29 22.52 10.50
N PRO A 180 21.17 21.71 11.57
CA PRO A 180 22.13 21.73 12.65
C PRO A 180 23.42 20.96 12.35
N GLN A 181 23.41 20.02 11.40
CA GLN A 181 24.59 19.24 10.97
C GLN A 181 25.31 18.56 12.15
N GLN A 182 24.52 17.99 13.06
CA GLN A 182 25.00 17.29 14.25
C GLN A 182 24.04 16.16 14.65
N THR A 183 24.48 15.26 15.52
CA THR A 183 23.69 14.11 15.99
C THR A 183 22.78 14.42 17.18
N ASN A 184 22.97 15.55 17.86
CA ASN A 184 22.16 15.99 19.00
C ASN A 184 21.89 17.49 18.88
N PHE A 185 20.65 17.95 18.95
CA PHE A 185 20.29 19.36 18.85
C PHE A 185 19.15 19.73 19.81
N ASN A 186 19.23 20.91 20.42
CA ASN A 186 18.19 21.41 21.32
C ASN A 186 17.37 22.49 20.63
N ILE A 187 16.05 22.32 20.64
CA ILE A 187 15.07 23.31 20.21
C ILE A 187 14.54 23.99 21.47
N TYR A 188 14.82 25.27 21.64
CA TYR A 188 14.28 26.04 22.76
C TYR A 188 12.83 26.43 22.46
N THR A 189 11.94 26.15 23.41
CA THR A 189 10.48 26.30 23.26
C THR A 189 9.95 27.45 24.11
N SER A 190 10.78 28.42 24.50
CA SER A 190 10.40 29.59 25.31
C SER A 190 9.22 30.36 24.69
N ASP A 191 9.26 30.53 23.37
CA ASP A 191 8.35 31.39 22.63
C ASP A 191 7.12 30.63 22.09
N TYR A 192 7.01 29.34 22.44
CA TYR A 192 5.99 28.45 21.89
C TYR A 192 4.82 28.40 22.87
N THR A 193 3.59 28.49 22.35
CA THR A 193 2.38 28.37 23.18
C THR A 193 2.15 26.93 23.62
N ASN A 194 1.45 26.74 24.74
CA ASN A 194 1.03 25.41 25.19
C ASN A 194 0.22 24.69 24.12
N GLY A 195 0.57 23.44 23.83
CA GLY A 195 -0.12 22.65 22.83
C GLY A 195 0.76 21.64 22.11
N LEU A 196 0.19 21.12 21.02
CA LEU A 196 0.75 20.00 20.30
C LEU A 196 1.47 20.44 19.02
N TYR A 197 2.63 19.86 18.78
CA TYR A 197 3.48 20.19 17.63
C TYR A 197 4.02 18.94 16.95
N LEU A 198 4.37 19.11 15.68
CA LEU A 198 5.03 18.10 14.85
C LEU A 198 6.45 18.56 14.55
N ILE A 199 7.43 17.71 14.81
CA ILE A 199 8.83 17.93 14.45
C ILE A 199 9.19 16.99 13.31
N LYS A 200 9.46 17.54 12.14
CA LYS A 200 10.01 16.83 11.00
C LYS A 200 11.54 16.87 11.07
N ILE A 201 12.17 15.69 11.09
CA ILE A 201 13.61 15.54 11.25
C ILE A 201 14.14 14.80 10.03
N LYS A 202 15.11 15.41 9.34
CA LYS A 202 15.83 14.83 8.22
C LYS A 202 17.24 14.45 8.66
N THR A 203 17.61 13.20 8.46
CA THR A 203 18.95 12.68 8.70
C THR A 203 19.60 12.26 7.38
N ASP A 204 20.84 11.75 7.45
CA ASP A 204 21.50 11.13 6.28
C ASP A 204 20.80 9.88 5.76
N LYS A 205 19.99 9.24 6.61
CA LYS A 205 19.35 7.96 6.30
C LYS A 205 17.88 8.08 5.93
N GLY A 206 17.24 9.21 6.23
CA GLY A 206 15.85 9.43 5.86
C GLY A 206 15.20 10.54 6.64
N GLU A 207 13.87 10.59 6.55
CA GLU A 207 13.05 11.58 7.23
C GLU A 207 12.09 10.88 8.21
N THR A 208 11.87 11.50 9.36
CA THR A 208 10.91 11.04 10.37
C THR A 208 10.11 12.22 10.92
N LEU A 209 8.91 11.93 11.43
CA LEU A 209 8.01 12.91 12.03
C LEU A 209 7.73 12.50 13.47
N LYS A 210 7.95 13.42 14.42
CA LYS A 210 7.73 13.17 15.85
C LYS A 210 6.72 14.16 16.41
N LYS A 211 5.81 13.65 17.23
CA LYS A 211 4.79 14.45 17.92
C LYS A 211 5.30 14.82 19.32
N ILE A 212 5.22 16.09 19.69
CA ILE A 212 5.57 16.59 21.03
C ILE A 212 4.46 17.45 21.61
N ASN A 213 4.35 17.43 22.93
CA ASN A 213 3.46 18.31 23.69
C ASN A 213 4.31 19.33 24.46
N ILE A 214 3.97 20.61 24.34
CA ILE A 214 4.64 21.71 25.05
C ILE A 214 3.72 22.22 26.15
N ILE A 215 4.23 22.29 27.37
CA ILE A 215 3.51 22.73 28.57
C ILE A 215 4.41 23.67 29.36
N LYS A 216 4.00 24.94 29.45
CA LYS A 216 4.54 25.99 30.33
C LYS A 216 3.90 25.91 31.70
#